data_AF-A0A7X9R0A2-F1
#
_entry.id   AF-A0A7X9R0A2-F1
#
_cell.length_a   1.000
_cell.length_b   1.000
_cell.length_c   1.000
_cell.angle_alpha   90.00
_cell.angle_beta   90.00
_cell.angle_gamma   90.00
#
_symmetry.space_group_name_H-M   'P 1'
#
loop_
_entity.id
_entity.type
_entity.pdbx_description
1 polymer ?
#
loop_
_entity_poly.entity_id
_entity_poly.type
_entity_poly.pdbx_seq_one_letter_code
_entity_poly.pdbx_strand_id
1 'polypeptide(L)'
;MAYSQSLAQQIRKILALKLPPQIFEEELEEKKLFGGLAFMIRGKMVLTVSSRNHELVMVRIGKKMEKQVLPRTGAHTTLMRGRLYHGYIDLDIEGQKELPYWIDLALSYNQELTK
;
A
#
# COMPACT_ATOMS: atom_id res chain seq x y z
N MET A 1 12.89 6.73 -12.82
CA MET A 1 11.84 7.30 -11.96
C MET A 1 12.33 7.25 -10.52
N ALA A 2 12.28 8.36 -9.80
CA ALA A 2 12.71 8.44 -8.42
C ALA A 2 11.54 8.08 -7.51
N TYR A 3 11.69 7.05 -6.68
CA TYR A 3 10.85 6.78 -5.51
C TYR A 3 11.78 6.70 -4.30
N SER A 4 11.24 6.86 -3.08
CA SER A 4 12.04 6.78 -1.87
C SER A 4 12.54 5.34 -1.64
N GLN A 5 13.85 5.12 -1.82
CA GLN A 5 14.48 3.81 -1.58
C GLN A 5 14.45 3.41 -0.11
N SER A 6 14.58 4.38 0.80
CA SER A 6 14.50 4.13 2.24
C SER A 6 13.11 3.66 2.65
N LEU A 7 12.06 4.30 2.12
CA LEU A 7 10.68 3.90 2.39
C LEU A 7 10.35 2.53 1.77
N ALA A 8 10.81 2.27 0.55
CA ALA A 8 10.69 0.96 -0.07
C ALA A 8 11.38 -0.12 0.80
N GLN A 9 12.56 0.16 1.33
CA GLN A 9 13.26 -0.76 2.21
C GLN A 9 12.54 -0.98 3.55
N GLN A 10 11.94 0.05 4.12
CA GLN A 10 11.10 -0.07 5.31
C GLN A 10 9.89 -0.98 5.05
N ILE A 11 9.21 -0.80 3.93
CA ILE A 11 8.07 -1.64 3.53
C ILE A 11 8.50 -3.10 3.37
N ARG A 12 9.62 -3.38 2.70
CA ARG A 12 10.16 -4.75 2.59
C ARG A 12 10.35 -5.40 3.94
N LYS A 13 10.95 -4.68 4.90
CA LYS A 13 11.14 -5.19 6.28
C LYS A 13 9.82 -5.50 6.95
N ILE A 14 8.82 -4.61 6.83
CA ILE A 14 7.50 -4.83 7.43
C ILE A 14 6.82 -6.04 6.79
N LEU A 15 6.87 -6.17 5.46
CA LEU A 15 6.29 -7.31 4.75
C LEU A 15 6.96 -8.64 5.15
N ALA A 16 8.29 -8.66 5.28
CA ALA A 16 9.04 -9.83 5.75
C ALA A 16 8.64 -10.26 7.17
N LEU A 17 8.25 -9.33 8.03
CA LEU A 17 7.79 -9.62 9.39
C LEU A 17 6.32 -10.08 9.44
N LYS A 18 5.49 -9.61 8.52
CA LYS A 18 4.03 -9.84 8.55
C LYS A 18 3.56 -11.02 7.70
N LEU A 19 4.36 -11.43 6.71
CA LEU A 19 4.04 -12.53 5.82
C LEU A 19 4.70 -13.83 6.27
N PRO A 20 4.07 -14.99 6.04
CA PRO A 20 4.76 -16.26 6.09
C PRO A 20 5.99 -16.24 5.16
N PRO A 21 7.13 -16.83 5.57
CA PRO A 21 8.36 -16.83 4.76
C PRO A 21 8.15 -17.30 3.32
N GLN A 22 7.34 -18.35 3.13
CA GLN A 22 7.04 -18.90 1.80
C GLN A 22 6.32 -17.88 0.91
N ILE A 23 5.33 -17.16 1.46
CA ILE A 23 4.61 -16.12 0.71
C ILE A 23 5.54 -14.94 0.39
N PHE A 24 6.38 -14.54 1.34
CA PHE A 24 7.32 -13.45 1.14
C PHE A 24 8.36 -13.78 0.05
N GLU A 25 8.88 -15.00 0.02
CA GLU A 25 9.93 -15.41 -0.91
C GLU A 25 9.40 -15.75 -2.30
N GLU A 26 8.23 -16.39 -2.41
CA GLU A 26 7.71 -16.92 -3.67
C GLU A 26 6.63 -16.04 -4.33
N GLU A 27 5.84 -15.30 -3.54
CA GLU A 27 4.65 -14.60 -4.04
C GLU A 27 4.78 -13.07 -4.05
N LEU A 28 5.80 -12.51 -3.36
CA LEU A 28 6.05 -11.07 -3.36
C LEU A 28 6.72 -10.65 -4.68
N GLU A 29 6.03 -9.84 -5.47
CA GLU A 29 6.60 -9.23 -6.67
C GLU A 29 6.70 -7.71 -6.52
N GLU A 30 7.82 -7.15 -6.97
CA GLU A 30 8.00 -5.70 -7.07
C GLU A 30 7.88 -5.23 -8.52
N LYS A 31 6.95 -4.31 -8.79
CA LYS A 31 6.71 -3.77 -10.14
C LYS A 31 6.81 -2.26 -10.19
N LYS A 32 7.45 -1.75 -11.24
CA LYS A 32 7.49 -0.30 -11.53
C LYS A 32 6.16 0.14 -12.13
N LEU A 33 5.25 0.59 -11.29
CA LEU A 33 3.91 1.04 -11.70
C LEU A 33 3.37 2.09 -10.72
N PHE A 34 2.28 2.78 -11.11
CA PHE A 34 1.72 3.91 -10.37
C PHE A 34 2.78 4.98 -10.01
N GLY A 35 3.72 5.24 -10.92
CA GLY A 35 4.75 6.27 -10.79
C GLY A 35 5.78 6.01 -9.68
N GLY A 36 5.92 4.76 -9.24
CA GLY A 36 6.98 4.37 -8.32
C GLY A 36 7.13 2.85 -8.25
N LEU A 37 7.24 2.30 -7.05
CA LEU A 37 7.45 0.87 -6.81
C LEU A 37 6.24 0.27 -6.11
N ALA A 38 5.59 -0.69 -6.75
CA ALA A 38 4.46 -1.41 -6.21
C ALA A 38 4.87 -2.78 -5.69
N PHE A 39 4.30 -3.13 -4.54
CA PHE A 39 4.40 -4.44 -3.93
C PHE A 39 3.13 -5.22 -4.24
N MET A 40 3.31 -6.34 -4.93
CA MET A 40 2.25 -7.24 -5.35
C MET A 40 2.37 -8.54 -4.56
N ILE A 41 1.25 -9.11 -4.15
CA ILE A 41 1.19 -10.43 -3.54
C ILE A 41 0.08 -11.20 -4.23
N ARG A 42 0.36 -12.43 -4.67
CA ARG A 42 -0.59 -13.27 -5.43
C ARG A 42 -1.13 -12.56 -6.67
N GLY A 43 -0.26 -11.85 -7.37
CA GLY A 43 -0.61 -11.06 -8.56
C GLY A 43 -1.53 -9.86 -8.30
N LYS A 44 -1.83 -9.51 -7.04
CA LYS A 44 -2.66 -8.35 -6.69
C LYS A 44 -1.82 -7.30 -5.95
N MET A 45 -2.01 -6.03 -6.30
CA MET A 45 -1.30 -4.94 -5.63
C MET A 45 -1.79 -4.78 -4.19
N VAL A 46 -0.83 -4.64 -3.25
CA VAL A 46 -1.06 -4.40 -1.82
C VAL A 46 -0.80 -2.94 -1.48
N LEU A 47 0.38 -2.43 -1.84
CA LEU A 47 0.74 -1.02 -1.66
C LEU A 47 1.80 -0.57 -2.66
N THR A 48 1.98 0.74 -2.80
CA THR A 48 3.04 1.33 -3.62
C THR A 48 3.72 2.49 -2.92
N VAL A 49 5.04 2.62 -3.12
CA VAL A 49 5.75 3.87 -2.90
C VAL A 49 5.67 4.70 -4.18
N SER A 50 4.97 5.82 -4.15
CA SER A 50 4.76 6.70 -5.31
C SER A 50 5.55 8.01 -5.18
N SER A 51 5.86 8.62 -6.32
CA SER A 51 6.37 10.00 -6.40
C SER A 51 5.48 10.91 -7.25
N ARG A 52 4.21 10.50 -7.43
CA ARG A 52 3.26 11.21 -8.31
C ARG A 52 2.65 12.45 -7.70
N ASN A 53 2.65 12.53 -6.38
CA ASN A 53 1.99 13.52 -5.55
C ASN A 53 2.80 13.70 -4.26
N HIS A 54 2.30 14.54 -3.35
CA HIS A 54 2.93 14.74 -2.04
C HIS A 54 2.75 13.51 -1.13
N GLU A 55 1.79 12.64 -1.41
CA GLU A 55 1.60 11.37 -0.73
C GLU A 55 2.54 10.28 -1.28
N LEU A 56 3.41 9.75 -0.42
CA LEU A 56 4.45 8.81 -0.86
C LEU A 56 3.99 7.36 -0.84
N VAL A 57 2.90 7.03 -0.16
CA VAL A 57 2.40 5.65 -0.04
C VAL A 57 0.94 5.59 -0.44
N MET A 58 0.62 4.72 -1.39
CA MET A 58 -0.75 4.35 -1.74
C MET A 58 -0.99 2.91 -1.29
N VAL A 59 -2.12 2.64 -0.64
CA VAL A 59 -2.45 1.35 -0.02
C VAL A 59 -3.82 0.87 -0.50
N ARG A 60 -3.93 -0.41 -0.85
CA ARG A 60 -5.20 -1.02 -1.28
C ARG A 60 -5.86 -1.76 -0.12
N ILE A 61 -6.99 -1.25 0.37
CA ILE A 61 -7.69 -1.78 1.55
C ILE A 61 -9.16 -2.15 1.28
N GLY A 62 -9.65 -1.88 0.07
CA GLY A 62 -11.03 -2.16 -0.31
C GLY A 62 -12.04 -1.13 0.19
N LYS A 63 -13.17 -1.02 -0.52
CA LYS A 63 -14.15 0.07 -0.32
C LYS A 63 -14.80 0.06 1.07
N LYS A 64 -14.95 -1.13 1.66
CA LYS A 64 -15.55 -1.28 2.99
C LYS A 64 -14.61 -0.76 4.10
N MET A 65 -13.32 -1.05 3.98
CA MET A 65 -12.34 -0.61 4.97
C MET A 65 -12.03 0.88 4.81
N GLU A 66 -11.92 1.37 3.58
CA GLU A 66 -11.73 2.80 3.27
C GLU A 66 -12.70 3.69 4.09
N LYS A 67 -14.00 3.41 4.05
CA LYS A 67 -15.01 4.18 4.81
C LYS A 67 -14.75 4.25 6.31
N GLN A 68 -14.13 3.23 6.90
CA GLN A 68 -13.85 3.15 8.33
C GLN A 68 -12.58 3.90 8.72
N VAL A 69 -11.61 3.99 7.81
CA VAL A 69 -10.28 4.56 8.10
C VAL A 69 -10.09 5.99 7.60
N LEU A 70 -10.93 6.48 6.68
CA LEU A 70 -10.89 7.86 6.22
C LEU A 70 -10.98 8.93 7.33
N PRO A 71 -11.61 8.69 8.50
CA PRO A 71 -11.53 9.63 9.62
C PRO A 71 -10.16 9.70 10.31
N ARG A 72 -9.24 8.75 10.05
CA ARG A 72 -7.89 8.76 10.63
C ARG A 72 -7.04 9.84 9.98
N THR A 73 -6.25 10.53 10.80
CA THR A 73 -5.31 11.56 10.35
C THR A 73 -4.34 10.99 9.32
N GLY A 74 -4.19 11.72 8.20
CA GLY A 74 -3.20 11.42 7.17
C GLY A 74 -3.56 10.31 6.20
N ALA A 75 -4.80 9.82 6.23
CA ALA A 75 -5.34 8.89 5.23
C ALA A 75 -6.39 9.59 4.36
N HIS A 76 -6.21 9.52 3.04
CA HIS A 76 -7.10 10.15 2.07
C HIS A 76 -7.49 9.16 0.98
N THR A 77 -8.69 9.26 0.41
CA THR A 77 -9.02 8.47 -0.78
C THR A 77 -8.05 8.83 -1.89
N THR A 78 -7.47 7.81 -2.54
CA THR A 78 -6.51 8.04 -3.63
C THR A 78 -7.13 8.88 -4.74
N LEU A 79 -6.45 9.95 -5.15
CA LEU A 79 -6.85 10.80 -6.26
C LEU A 79 -5.96 10.52 -7.47
N MET A 80 -6.52 9.91 -8.52
CA MET A 80 -5.77 9.56 -9.72
C MET A 80 -6.34 10.27 -10.95
N ARG A 81 -5.55 11.17 -11.54
CA ARG A 81 -5.94 11.92 -12.76
C ARG A 81 -7.32 12.60 -12.62
N GLY A 82 -7.55 13.24 -11.46
CA GLY A 82 -8.80 13.94 -11.16
C GLY A 82 -9.98 13.03 -10.78
N ARG A 83 -9.76 11.71 -10.59
CA ARG A 83 -10.80 10.77 -10.19
C ARG A 83 -10.45 10.09 -8.87
N LEU A 84 -11.43 10.01 -7.97
CA LEU A 84 -11.31 9.27 -6.72
C LEU A 84 -11.30 7.77 -7.00
N TYR A 85 -10.33 7.07 -6.40
CA TYR A 85 -10.10 5.64 -6.60
C TYR A 85 -10.49 4.86 -5.34
N HIS A 86 -11.79 4.62 -5.16
CA HIS A 86 -12.31 3.96 -3.97
C HIS A 86 -11.74 2.56 -3.75
N GLY A 87 -11.47 2.25 -2.49
CA GLY A 87 -10.75 1.07 -2.00
C GLY A 87 -9.23 1.22 -2.00
N TYR A 88 -8.73 2.40 -2.36
CA TYR A 88 -7.34 2.79 -2.28
C TYR A 88 -7.23 4.09 -1.48
N ILE A 89 -6.24 4.15 -0.60
CA ILE A 89 -5.93 5.33 0.18
C ILE A 89 -4.50 5.79 -0.08
N ASP A 90 -4.31 7.10 -0.10
CA ASP A 90 -3.01 7.74 -0.08
C ASP A 90 -2.69 8.16 1.36
N LEU A 91 -1.43 7.97 1.76
CA LEU A 91 -0.93 8.31 3.08
C LEU A 91 0.03 9.50 3.00
N ASP A 92 -0.28 10.56 3.74
CA ASP A 92 0.64 11.66 3.96
C ASP A 92 1.71 11.29 5.02
N ILE A 93 2.49 12.28 5.46
CA ILE A 93 3.56 12.10 6.44
C ILE A 93 3.00 11.62 7.80
N GLU A 94 1.82 12.07 8.20
CA GLU A 94 1.17 11.65 9.45
C GLU A 94 0.64 10.22 9.33
N GLY A 95 -0.04 9.88 8.24
CA GLY A 95 -0.55 8.54 7.99
C GLY A 95 0.57 7.50 7.92
N GLN A 96 1.72 7.87 7.32
CA GLN A 96 2.90 7.01 7.24
C GLN A 96 3.51 6.64 8.60
N LYS A 97 3.22 7.36 9.69
CA LYS A 97 3.67 6.99 11.05
C LYS A 97 3.09 5.65 11.51
N GLU A 98 1.92 5.28 11.01
CA GLU A 98 1.23 4.01 11.30
C GLU A 98 1.39 2.98 10.15
N LEU A 99 2.46 3.04 9.35
CA LEU A 99 2.67 2.18 8.18
C LEU A 99 2.42 0.67 8.43
N PRO A 100 2.83 0.06 9.55
CA PRO A 100 2.51 -1.34 9.83
C PRO A 100 0.99 -1.64 9.88
N TYR A 101 0.18 -0.74 10.45
CA TYR A 101 -1.28 -0.89 10.52
C TYR A 101 -1.90 -0.88 9.12
N TRP A 102 -1.48 0.06 8.27
CA TRP A 102 -1.98 0.15 6.90
C TRP A 102 -1.61 -1.08 6.07
N ILE A 103 -0.41 -1.62 6.26
CA ILE A 103 0.02 -2.86 5.62
C ILE A 103 -0.83 -4.05 6.10
N ASP A 104 -1.18 -4.14 7.39
CA ASP A 104 -2.08 -5.19 7.90
C ASP A 104 -3.44 -5.18 7.19
N LEU A 105 -4.04 -3.99 7.03
CA LEU A 105 -5.31 -3.84 6.32
C LEU A 105 -5.18 -4.27 4.86
N ALA A 106 -4.08 -3.90 4.20
CA ALA A 106 -3.84 -4.25 2.82
C ALA A 106 -3.63 -5.75 2.61
N LEU A 107 -2.89 -6.40 3.51
CA LEU A 107 -2.68 -7.84 3.50
C LEU A 107 -3.97 -8.60 3.79
N SER A 108 -4.76 -8.14 4.76
CA SER A 108 -6.08 -8.72 5.07
C SER A 108 -7.00 -8.66 3.84
N TYR A 109 -7.07 -7.51 3.18
CA TYR A 109 -7.86 -7.37 1.96
C TYR A 109 -7.30 -8.19 0.78
N ASN A 110 -5.97 -8.29 0.65
CA ASN A 110 -5.33 -9.15 -0.36
C ASN A 110 -5.73 -10.63 -0.18
N GLN A 111 -5.76 -11.11 1.06
CA GLN A 111 -6.23 -12.47 1.36
C GLN A 111 -7.70 -12.66 0.98
N GLU A 112 -8.58 -11.70 1.25
CA GLU A 112 -9.98 -11.77 0.82
C GLU A 112 -10.14 -11.83 -0.71
N LEU A 113 -9.28 -11.15 -1.47
CA LEU A 113 -9.30 -11.13 -2.93
C LEU A 113 -8.74 -12.38 -3.59
N THR A 114 -8.01 -13.21 -2.85
CA THR A 114 -7.26 -14.37 -3.37
C THR A 114 -7.68 -15.70 -2.77
N LYS A 115 -8.75 -15.69 -1.96
CA LYS A 115 -9.57 -16.88 -1.68
C LYS A 115 -10.41 -17.22 -2.91
#